data_AF-A0A1H7QZC9-F1
#
_entry.id   AF-A0A1H7QZC9-F1
#
_cell.length_a   1.000
_cell.length_b   1.000
_cell.length_c   1.000
_cell.angle_alpha   90.00
_cell.angle_beta   90.00
_cell.angle_gamma   90.00
#
_symmetry.space_group_name_H-M   'P 1'
#
loop_
_entity.id
_entity.type
_entity.pdbx_description
1 polymer ?
#
loop_
_entity_poly.entity_id
_entity_poly.type
_entity_poly.pdbx_seq_one_letter_code
_entity_poly.pdbx_strand_id
1 'polypeptide(L)'
;MLALGPGLTRGLTLGQILGVILGVILGATVGLAPQASHAERAPDPVSARPATSPPSPPPSPPSAPFPAARSSLPSARPAATPTASPSARDQEITSCRPGEWTTWGDGRDRAAVSSPLQFIYRHEGAPAWFDPVQVLELARRAAQAWAGCGVAATVQPLRRSQAAPEEVIQILWSDTGSQGQFGLANVPVRTLSLGPGVFRLLRERNPRYPAEQTLQMVLSHEMGHFYGLMAHSRRCVDVMSYYDNGKGQRCTLREASAWGSVVEYRSMLPTACDIERCRALNGAAALRH
;
A
#
# COMPACT_ATOMS: atom_id res chain seq x y z
N MET A 1 2.57 1.42 27.82
CA MET A 1 1.47 2.37 27.58
C MET A 1 2.03 3.78 27.63
N LEU A 2 2.30 4.40 26.47
CA LEU A 2 2.71 5.81 26.40
C LEU A 2 1.46 6.65 26.13
N ALA A 3 1.08 7.45 27.12
CA ALA A 3 0.01 8.43 27.02
C ALA A 3 0.43 9.58 26.09
N LEU A 4 -0.37 9.84 25.05
CA LEU A 4 -0.25 11.03 24.22
C LEU A 4 -1.01 12.18 24.92
N GLY A 5 -0.29 13.23 25.31
CA GLY A 5 -0.86 14.40 25.96
C GLY A 5 -1.80 15.21 25.05
N PRO A 6 -2.74 15.99 25.63
CA PRO A 6 -3.75 16.71 24.87
C PRO A 6 -3.15 18.01 24.33
N GLY A 7 -2.80 18.05 23.05
CA GLY A 7 -2.27 19.26 22.45
C GLY A 7 -1.88 19.12 20.99
N LEU A 8 -2.82 18.78 20.10
CA LEU A 8 -2.68 18.97 18.66
C LEU A 8 -4.05 18.88 17.96
N THR A 9 -4.90 19.87 18.19
CA THR A 9 -6.04 20.19 17.31
C THR A 9 -5.55 20.98 16.10
N ARG A 10 -4.75 20.36 15.23
CA ARG A 10 -4.54 20.80 13.84
C ARG A 10 -4.44 19.55 12.96
N GLY A 11 -5.24 19.51 11.90
CA GLY A 11 -5.44 18.36 11.03
C GLY A 11 -4.12 17.72 10.59
N LEU A 12 -3.92 16.48 11.02
CA LEU A 12 -2.86 15.61 10.50
C LEU A 12 -3.21 15.29 9.04
N THR A 13 -2.27 15.53 8.14
CA THR A 13 -2.39 15.14 6.74
C THR A 13 -2.25 13.62 6.61
N LEU A 14 -2.89 13.02 5.60
CA LEU A 14 -3.00 11.56 5.43
C LEU A 14 -1.65 10.82 5.45
N GLY A 15 -0.58 11.46 4.95
CA GLY A 15 0.78 10.92 4.99
C GLY A 15 1.35 10.72 6.39
N GLN A 16 0.87 11.46 7.40
CA GLN A 16 1.32 11.31 8.79
C GLN A 16 0.60 10.18 9.53
N ILE A 17 -0.59 9.77 9.08
CA ILE A 17 -1.34 8.66 9.70
C ILE A 17 -0.83 7.30 9.19
N LEU A 18 -0.41 7.22 7.91
CA LEU A 18 0.21 6.00 7.36
C LEU A 18 1.67 5.80 7.80
N GLY A 19 2.43 6.89 8.03
CA GLY A 19 3.82 6.81 8.49
C GLY A 19 3.98 6.25 9.91
N VAL A 20 3.07 6.61 10.82
CA VAL A 20 3.15 6.18 12.24
C VAL A 20 2.71 4.74 12.45
N ILE A 21 1.91 4.17 11.55
CA ILE A 21 1.34 2.83 11.75
C ILE A 21 2.26 1.72 11.25
N LEU A 22 3.10 1.94 10.23
CA LEU A 22 3.97 0.87 9.65
C LEU A 22 5.36 0.72 10.31
N GLY A 23 5.65 1.48 11.36
CA GLY A 23 7.01 1.65 11.89
C GLY A 23 7.20 1.24 13.34
N VAL A 24 6.81 0.04 13.79
CA VAL A 24 7.26 -0.50 15.10
C VAL A 24 7.26 -2.04 15.14
N ILE A 25 8.43 -2.71 15.07
CA ILE A 25 8.72 -3.93 15.86
C ILE A 25 10.23 -3.99 16.20
N LEU A 26 10.55 -4.00 17.52
CA LEU A 26 11.51 -4.95 18.14
C LEU A 26 11.42 -4.91 19.68
N GLY A 27 11.22 -6.07 20.34
CA GLY A 27 11.86 -6.38 21.64
C GLY A 27 11.00 -6.68 22.88
N ALA A 28 10.92 -7.98 23.23
CA ALA A 28 11.04 -8.59 24.57
C ALA A 28 9.92 -8.53 25.64
N THR A 29 9.72 -9.71 26.23
CA THR A 29 8.94 -10.14 27.39
C THR A 29 9.41 -9.56 28.73
N VAL A 30 8.47 -9.24 29.66
CA VAL A 30 8.40 -9.58 31.11
C VAL A 30 7.16 -8.86 31.70
N GLY A 31 6.37 -9.58 32.49
CA GLY A 31 5.05 -9.12 32.98
C GLY A 31 5.08 -8.16 34.17
N LEU A 32 3.93 -7.52 34.43
CA LEU A 32 3.42 -7.11 35.74
C LEU A 32 1.96 -6.61 35.63
N ALA A 33 1.24 -6.77 36.75
CA ALA A 33 -0.21 -6.78 36.95
C ALA A 33 -0.92 -5.39 36.83
N PRO A 34 -2.28 -5.32 36.91
CA PRO A 34 -3.07 -4.19 36.44
C PRO A 34 -3.29 -3.11 37.51
N GLN A 35 -3.36 -1.84 37.10
CA GLN A 35 -3.90 -0.76 37.94
C GLN A 35 -5.06 -0.03 37.25
N ALA A 36 -6.01 0.34 38.11
CA ALA A 36 -7.36 0.80 37.85
C ALA A 36 -7.46 2.10 37.06
N SER A 37 -8.49 2.20 36.22
CA SER A 37 -8.90 3.42 35.54
C SER A 37 -9.95 4.16 36.38
N HIS A 38 -9.62 5.39 36.77
CA HIS A 38 -10.60 6.38 37.20
C HIS A 38 -11.43 6.83 35.98
N ALA A 39 -12.75 6.80 36.14
CA ALA A 39 -13.70 7.32 35.18
C ALA A 39 -13.75 8.84 35.27
N GLU A 40 -13.49 9.53 34.16
CA GLU A 40 -13.78 10.96 34.03
C GLU A 40 -14.73 11.23 32.86
N ARG A 41 -15.63 12.16 33.15
CA ARG A 41 -16.98 12.37 32.61
C ARG A 41 -16.92 13.13 31.26
N ALA A 42 -17.70 12.67 30.28
CA ALA A 42 -17.89 13.36 29.00
C ALA A 42 -18.75 14.64 29.18
N PRO A 43 -18.48 15.74 28.45
CA PRO A 43 -19.43 16.83 28.27
C PRO A 43 -20.33 16.62 27.04
N ASP A 44 -21.57 17.11 27.17
CA ASP A 44 -22.69 17.00 26.23
C ASP A 44 -22.48 17.71 24.85
N PRO A 45 -23.18 17.27 23.79
CA PRO A 45 -23.05 17.82 22.45
C PRO A 45 -23.84 19.13 22.23
N VAL A 46 -23.19 20.11 21.62
CA VAL A 46 -23.80 21.37 21.16
C VAL A 46 -24.52 21.16 19.82
N SER A 47 -25.76 21.64 19.76
CA SER A 47 -26.67 21.62 18.61
C SER A 47 -26.10 22.27 17.34
N ALA A 48 -26.18 21.56 16.21
CA ALA A 48 -25.93 22.09 14.88
C ALA A 48 -27.23 22.61 14.24
N ARG A 49 -27.19 23.82 13.67
CA ARG A 49 -28.26 24.42 12.85
C ARG A 49 -28.29 23.81 11.42
N PRO A 50 -29.43 23.84 10.71
CA PRO A 50 -29.55 23.28 9.38
C PRO A 50 -28.93 24.17 8.31
N ALA A 51 -28.24 23.56 7.34
CA ALA A 51 -27.74 24.19 6.13
C ALA A 51 -28.84 24.30 5.06
N THR A 52 -28.97 25.49 4.47
CA THR A 52 -29.84 25.79 3.34
C THR A 52 -29.24 25.29 2.02
N SER A 53 -30.08 24.72 1.16
CA SER A 53 -29.73 24.20 -0.17
C SER A 53 -29.35 25.31 -1.17
N PRO A 54 -28.42 25.06 -2.11
CA PRO A 54 -28.14 25.99 -3.21
C PRO A 54 -29.12 25.80 -4.40
N PRO A 55 -29.37 26.86 -5.19
CA PRO A 55 -30.29 26.84 -6.34
C PRO A 55 -29.68 26.20 -7.60
N SER A 56 -30.56 25.66 -8.45
CA SER A 56 -30.26 24.98 -9.71
C SER A 56 -29.74 25.94 -10.82
N PRO A 57 -28.89 25.44 -11.76
CA PRO A 57 -28.43 26.23 -12.90
C PRO A 57 -29.47 26.34 -14.04
N PRO A 58 -29.36 27.38 -14.89
CA PRO A 58 -30.27 27.62 -16.01
C PRO A 58 -30.00 26.72 -17.24
N PRO A 59 -30.98 26.60 -18.18
CA PRO A 59 -30.91 25.66 -19.30
C PRO A 59 -30.03 26.14 -20.46
N SER A 60 -29.43 25.17 -21.16
CA SER A 60 -28.61 25.35 -22.37
C SER A 60 -29.42 25.78 -23.60
N PRO A 61 -28.82 26.52 -24.55
CA PRO A 61 -29.47 26.91 -25.81
C PRO A 61 -29.44 25.80 -26.89
N PRO A 62 -30.32 25.86 -27.90
CA PRO A 62 -30.49 24.82 -28.92
C PRO A 62 -29.46 24.89 -30.05
N SER A 63 -29.11 23.71 -30.56
CA SER A 63 -28.24 23.46 -31.71
C SER A 63 -28.87 23.89 -33.04
N ALA A 64 -28.12 24.62 -33.88
CA ALA A 64 -28.44 24.85 -35.28
C ALA A 64 -27.65 23.89 -36.20
N PRO A 65 -28.19 23.44 -37.35
CA PRO A 65 -27.47 22.58 -38.30
C PRO A 65 -26.98 23.34 -39.55
N PHE A 66 -26.15 22.62 -40.33
CA PHE A 66 -25.71 22.83 -41.73
C PHE A 66 -24.40 23.60 -41.99
N PRO A 67 -23.73 23.40 -43.14
CA PRO A 67 -23.57 22.21 -43.99
C PRO A 67 -22.09 21.91 -44.35
N ALA A 68 -21.88 20.78 -45.02
CA ALA A 68 -20.59 20.32 -45.54
C ALA A 68 -20.03 21.24 -46.64
N ALA A 69 -18.76 21.62 -46.50
CA ALA A 69 -17.93 22.11 -47.59
C ALA A 69 -16.54 21.45 -47.48
N ARG A 70 -16.24 20.54 -48.42
CA ARG A 70 -14.91 19.94 -48.58
C ARG A 70 -13.98 21.01 -49.13
N SER A 71 -13.00 21.41 -48.35
CA SER A 71 -11.82 22.13 -48.84
C SER A 71 -10.58 21.31 -48.52
N SER A 72 -9.91 20.88 -49.58
CA SER A 72 -8.65 20.13 -49.56
C SER A 72 -7.55 21.04 -49.02
N LEU A 73 -7.14 20.84 -47.77
CA LEU A 73 -5.96 21.47 -47.18
C LEU A 73 -4.72 20.58 -47.44
N PRO A 74 -3.54 21.18 -47.66
CA PRO A 74 -2.29 20.44 -47.76
C PRO A 74 -2.02 19.69 -46.45
N SER A 75 -1.52 18.45 -46.54
CA SER A 75 -1.15 17.62 -45.40
C SER A 75 -0.13 18.33 -44.49
N ALA A 76 -0.63 19.05 -43.49
CA ALA A 76 0.13 19.42 -42.33
C ALA A 76 0.43 18.14 -41.55
N ARG A 77 1.71 17.74 -41.54
CA ARG A 77 2.22 16.70 -40.64
C ARG A 77 1.78 17.08 -39.22
N PRO A 78 1.05 16.22 -38.49
CA PRO A 78 0.61 16.57 -37.15
C PRO A 78 1.85 16.88 -36.31
N ALA A 79 1.92 18.12 -35.81
CA ALA A 79 2.92 18.50 -34.83
C ALA A 79 2.78 17.53 -33.66
N ALA A 80 3.84 16.81 -33.35
CA ALA A 80 3.89 15.95 -32.17
C ALA A 80 3.62 16.84 -30.96
N THR A 81 2.49 16.63 -30.31
CA THR A 81 2.18 17.29 -29.04
C THR A 81 3.34 16.98 -28.08
N PRO A 82 3.98 17.98 -27.46
CA PRO A 82 5.05 17.71 -26.52
C PRO A 82 4.48 16.89 -25.37
N THR A 83 4.93 15.64 -25.24
CA THR A 83 4.61 14.80 -24.10
C THR A 83 5.19 15.49 -22.87
N ALA A 84 4.33 15.89 -21.93
CA ALA A 84 4.79 16.45 -20.66
C ALA A 84 5.80 15.48 -20.02
N SER A 85 6.94 16.00 -19.57
CA SER A 85 7.94 15.19 -18.89
C SER A 85 7.31 14.44 -17.72
N PRO A 86 7.59 13.14 -17.55
CA PRO A 86 7.04 12.36 -16.43
C PRO A 86 7.48 12.99 -15.11
N SER A 87 6.58 12.97 -14.11
CA SER A 87 6.90 13.52 -12.79
C SER A 87 8.12 12.79 -12.18
N ALA A 88 8.82 13.44 -11.25
CA ALA A 88 9.94 12.82 -10.54
C ALA A 88 9.55 11.47 -9.94
N ARG A 89 8.35 11.40 -9.35
CA ARG A 89 7.76 10.16 -8.80
C ARG A 89 7.59 9.09 -9.87
N ASP A 90 7.02 9.42 -11.03
CA ASP A 90 6.82 8.45 -12.11
C ASP A 90 8.15 7.89 -12.61
N GLN A 91 9.17 8.74 -12.73
CA GLN A 91 10.52 8.32 -13.08
C GLN A 91 11.13 7.40 -12.01
N GLU A 92 10.90 7.66 -10.72
CA GLU A 92 11.39 6.80 -9.64
C GLU A 92 10.69 5.43 -9.62
N ILE A 93 9.40 5.38 -10.01
CA ILE A 93 8.64 4.13 -10.16
C ILE A 93 9.19 3.28 -11.29
N THR A 94 9.45 3.87 -12.46
CA THR A 94 9.78 3.12 -13.68
C THR A 94 11.27 2.87 -13.88
N SER A 95 12.15 3.49 -13.08
CA SER A 95 13.61 3.32 -13.21
C SER A 95 14.31 3.16 -11.88
N CYS A 96 15.31 2.26 -11.86
CA CYS A 96 16.28 2.15 -10.79
C CYS A 96 17.63 2.66 -11.29
N ARG A 97 18.21 3.68 -10.63
CA ARG A 97 19.54 4.18 -10.97
C ARG A 97 20.61 3.47 -10.13
N PRO A 98 21.87 3.41 -10.60
CA PRO A 98 22.97 2.87 -9.82
C PRO A 98 23.04 3.51 -8.42
N GLY A 99 23.13 2.67 -7.39
CA GLY A 99 23.18 3.12 -5.99
C GLY A 99 21.82 3.48 -5.36
N GLU A 100 20.70 3.41 -6.09
CA GLU A 100 19.37 3.65 -5.50
C GLU A 100 18.86 2.46 -4.67
N TRP A 101 19.43 1.26 -4.83
CA TRP A 101 19.17 0.12 -3.95
C TRP A 101 19.86 0.32 -2.59
N THR A 102 19.25 1.14 -1.74
CA THR A 102 19.65 1.33 -0.34
C THR A 102 18.52 0.93 0.59
N THR A 103 18.89 0.31 1.71
CA THR A 103 17.94 -0.24 2.68
C THR A 103 18.18 0.34 4.07
N TRP A 104 17.20 0.24 4.95
CA TRP A 104 17.33 0.65 6.35
C TRP A 104 18.28 -0.25 7.17
N GLY A 105 18.60 -1.45 6.66
CA GLY A 105 19.43 -2.42 7.37
C GLY A 105 18.70 -3.15 8.50
N ASP A 106 17.37 -3.14 8.46
CA ASP A 106 16.44 -3.76 9.42
C ASP A 106 16.06 -5.21 9.06
N GLY A 107 16.71 -5.75 8.04
CA GLY A 107 16.56 -7.13 7.60
C GLY A 107 17.72 -7.54 6.72
N ARG A 108 17.83 -8.84 6.45
CA ARG A 108 18.81 -9.37 5.50
C ARG A 108 18.09 -10.10 4.39
N ASP A 109 18.20 -9.56 3.19
CA ASP A 109 17.63 -10.18 1.99
C ASP A 109 18.16 -11.59 1.77
N ARG A 110 17.30 -12.41 1.17
CA ARG A 110 17.56 -13.82 0.86
C ARG A 110 16.76 -14.21 -0.37
N ALA A 111 17.01 -15.38 -0.92
CA ALA A 111 16.16 -15.93 -1.98
C ALA A 111 14.71 -16.10 -1.49
N ALA A 112 13.77 -16.14 -2.44
CA ALA A 112 12.36 -16.41 -2.18
C ALA A 112 12.18 -17.72 -1.42
N VAL A 113 11.12 -17.79 -0.61
CA VAL A 113 10.87 -18.92 0.31
C VAL A 113 10.56 -20.23 -0.43
N SER A 114 10.06 -20.12 -1.66
CA SER A 114 9.85 -21.21 -2.60
C SER A 114 9.81 -20.65 -4.02
N SER A 115 9.99 -21.51 -5.02
CA SER A 115 9.78 -21.19 -6.43
C SER A 115 9.14 -22.41 -7.12
N PRO A 116 7.88 -22.33 -7.57
CA PRO A 116 6.99 -21.16 -7.52
C PRO A 116 6.48 -20.84 -6.11
N LEU A 117 6.01 -19.61 -5.91
CA LEU A 117 5.23 -19.20 -4.75
C LEU A 117 3.76 -19.56 -4.95
N GLN A 118 3.13 -20.11 -3.92
CA GLN A 118 1.71 -20.45 -3.93
C GLN A 118 1.02 -19.76 -2.77
N PHE A 119 0.11 -18.84 -3.08
CA PHE A 119 -0.69 -18.13 -2.10
C PHE A 119 -2.12 -18.66 -2.11
N ILE A 120 -2.68 -18.77 -0.91
CA ILE A 120 -4.09 -19.08 -0.71
C ILE A 120 -4.73 -17.95 0.09
N TYR A 121 -5.84 -17.42 -0.40
CA TYR A 121 -6.59 -16.36 0.27
C TYR A 121 -7.79 -16.89 1.06
N ARG A 122 -7.88 -16.48 2.32
CA ARG A 122 -8.96 -16.77 3.27
C ARG A 122 -9.66 -15.49 3.66
N HIS A 123 -10.96 -15.41 3.39
CA HIS A 123 -11.74 -14.19 3.61
C HIS A 123 -12.38 -14.13 5.00
N GLU A 124 -12.33 -15.20 5.79
CA GLU A 124 -12.86 -15.17 7.16
C GLU A 124 -12.18 -14.08 7.99
N GLY A 125 -12.97 -13.31 8.74
CA GLY A 125 -12.47 -12.21 9.57
C GLY A 125 -12.29 -10.87 8.83
N ALA A 126 -12.55 -10.80 7.53
CA ALA A 126 -12.53 -9.56 6.77
C ALA A 126 -13.58 -8.56 7.30
N PRO A 127 -13.29 -7.25 7.29
CA PRO A 127 -14.32 -6.24 7.42
C PRO A 127 -15.37 -6.38 6.31
N ALA A 128 -16.66 -6.27 6.66
CA ALA A 128 -17.78 -6.61 5.78
C ALA A 128 -17.88 -5.79 4.47
N TRP A 129 -17.15 -4.69 4.36
CA TRP A 129 -17.11 -3.86 3.15
C TRP A 129 -16.03 -4.26 2.16
N PHE A 130 -15.10 -5.13 2.54
CA PHE A 130 -14.18 -5.72 1.58
C PHE A 130 -14.85 -6.93 0.94
N ASP A 131 -15.04 -6.87 -0.38
CA ASP A 131 -15.58 -7.99 -1.13
C ASP A 131 -14.50 -9.08 -1.33
N PRO A 132 -14.82 -10.38 -1.15
CA PRO A 132 -13.85 -11.45 -1.29
C PRO A 132 -13.22 -11.55 -2.68
N VAL A 133 -13.98 -11.30 -3.74
CA VAL A 133 -13.47 -11.33 -5.13
C VAL A 133 -12.55 -10.16 -5.35
N GLN A 134 -12.94 -8.97 -4.90
CA GLN A 134 -12.11 -7.77 -4.98
C GLN A 134 -10.75 -7.96 -4.30
N VAL A 135 -10.71 -8.46 -3.05
CA VAL A 135 -9.44 -8.65 -2.33
C VAL A 135 -8.57 -9.71 -3.00
N LEU A 136 -9.17 -10.79 -3.50
CA LEU A 136 -8.46 -11.81 -4.26
C LEU A 136 -7.81 -11.22 -5.52
N GLU A 137 -8.50 -10.33 -6.23
CA GLU A 137 -7.94 -9.65 -7.40
C GLU A 137 -6.82 -8.67 -7.06
N LEU A 138 -6.89 -7.97 -5.92
CA LEU A 138 -5.78 -7.12 -5.44
C LEU A 138 -4.53 -7.97 -5.13
N ALA A 139 -4.73 -9.15 -4.51
CA ALA A 139 -3.65 -10.08 -4.22
C ALA A 139 -3.04 -10.68 -5.51
N ARG A 140 -3.89 -11.05 -6.48
CA ARG A 140 -3.43 -11.51 -7.82
C ARG A 140 -2.65 -10.43 -8.56
N ARG A 141 -3.12 -9.19 -8.50
CA ARG A 141 -2.42 -8.04 -9.10
C ARG A 141 -1.04 -7.83 -8.48
N ALA A 142 -0.93 -7.92 -7.15
CA ALA A 142 0.35 -7.84 -6.47
C ALA A 142 1.30 -8.97 -6.92
N ALA A 143 0.82 -10.23 -6.92
CA ALA A 143 1.60 -11.36 -7.40
C ALA A 143 2.05 -11.20 -8.86
N GLN A 144 1.18 -10.72 -9.75
CA GLN A 144 1.50 -10.46 -11.15
C GLN A 144 2.54 -9.34 -11.31
N ALA A 145 2.45 -8.26 -10.53
CA ALA A 145 3.42 -7.17 -10.60
C ALA A 145 4.82 -7.62 -10.16
N TRP A 146 4.90 -8.55 -9.21
CA TRP A 146 6.16 -9.16 -8.79
C TRP A 146 6.73 -10.19 -9.77
N ALA A 147 5.99 -10.62 -10.81
CA ALA A 147 6.46 -11.61 -11.78
C ALA A 147 7.77 -11.18 -12.47
N GLY A 148 8.02 -9.87 -12.55
CA GLY A 148 9.29 -9.33 -13.02
C GLY A 148 10.51 -9.83 -12.23
N CYS A 149 10.35 -10.33 -11.00
CA CYS A 149 11.42 -10.91 -10.18
C CYS A 149 12.01 -12.22 -10.74
N GLY A 150 11.29 -12.91 -11.64
CA GLY A 150 11.68 -14.23 -12.14
C GLY A 150 11.23 -15.40 -11.24
N VAL A 151 10.43 -15.14 -10.21
CA VAL A 151 9.75 -16.16 -9.40
C VAL A 151 8.28 -16.15 -9.77
N ALA A 152 7.77 -17.28 -10.27
CA ALA A 152 6.35 -17.40 -10.57
C ALA A 152 5.53 -17.45 -9.27
N ALA A 153 4.36 -16.82 -9.26
CA ALA A 153 3.43 -16.88 -8.14
C ALA A 153 1.99 -17.09 -8.60
N THR A 154 1.22 -17.80 -7.79
CA THR A 154 -0.23 -17.98 -7.99
C THR A 154 -0.99 -17.60 -6.73
N VAL A 155 -2.22 -17.08 -6.90
CA VAL A 155 -3.12 -16.77 -5.78
C VAL A 155 -4.47 -17.41 -6.03
N GLN A 156 -4.87 -18.32 -5.14
CA GLN A 156 -6.13 -19.06 -5.21
C GLN A 156 -7.01 -18.76 -4.00
N PRO A 157 -8.35 -18.75 -4.13
CA PRO A 157 -9.23 -18.66 -2.97
C PRO A 157 -9.27 -20.00 -2.23
N LEU A 158 -9.27 -19.97 -0.89
CA LEU A 158 -9.66 -21.13 -0.09
C LEU A 158 -11.17 -21.17 0.05
N ARG A 159 -11.76 -22.35 -0.16
CA ARG A 159 -13.17 -22.55 0.18
C ARG A 159 -13.30 -22.73 1.70
N ARG A 160 -14.36 -22.20 2.32
CA ARG A 160 -14.56 -22.21 3.78
C ARG A 160 -14.46 -23.60 4.44
N SER A 161 -14.73 -24.67 3.70
CA SER A 161 -14.68 -26.05 4.18
C SER A 161 -13.33 -26.76 3.95
N GLN A 162 -12.36 -26.09 3.33
CA GLN A 162 -11.05 -26.67 3.03
C GLN A 162 -10.02 -26.24 4.07
N ALA A 163 -9.20 -27.20 4.52
CA ALA A 163 -7.96 -26.87 5.21
C ALA A 163 -6.95 -26.34 4.18
N ALA A 164 -6.19 -25.32 4.57
CA ALA A 164 -5.08 -24.85 3.74
C ALA A 164 -3.95 -25.91 3.78
N PRO A 165 -3.34 -26.26 2.64
CA PRO A 165 -2.11 -27.05 2.62
C PRO A 165 -0.99 -26.38 3.43
N GLU A 166 -0.13 -27.17 4.07
CA GLU A 166 0.98 -26.62 4.88
C GLU A 166 2.05 -25.90 4.03
N GLU A 167 2.21 -26.32 2.78
CA GLU A 167 3.22 -25.79 1.86
C GLU A 167 2.82 -24.48 1.17
N VAL A 168 1.62 -23.95 1.40
CA VAL A 168 1.19 -22.69 0.79
C VAL A 168 1.33 -21.51 1.75
N ILE A 169 1.47 -20.32 1.19
CA ILE A 169 1.42 -19.08 1.93
C ILE A 169 -0.04 -18.68 2.12
N GLN A 170 -0.48 -18.54 3.37
CA GLN A 170 -1.86 -18.14 3.67
C GLN A 170 -1.97 -16.62 3.77
N ILE A 171 -2.85 -16.02 2.98
CA ILE A 171 -3.29 -14.64 3.12
C ILE A 171 -4.61 -14.67 3.90
N LEU A 172 -4.64 -14.08 5.09
CA LEU A 172 -5.80 -14.15 5.99
C LEU A 172 -6.02 -12.83 6.74
N TRP A 173 -7.21 -12.66 7.33
CA TRP A 173 -7.50 -11.53 8.22
C TRP A 173 -7.31 -11.95 9.67
N SER A 174 -6.45 -11.25 10.42
CA SER A 174 -6.19 -11.52 11.82
C SER A 174 -5.54 -10.33 12.50
N ASP A 175 -6.21 -9.72 13.48
CA ASP A 175 -5.63 -8.65 14.32
C ASP A 175 -4.43 -9.18 15.12
N THR A 176 -4.53 -10.42 15.64
CA THR A 176 -3.42 -11.07 16.35
C THR A 176 -2.22 -11.33 15.42
N GLY A 177 -2.47 -11.83 14.22
CA GLY A 177 -1.43 -12.14 13.24
C GLY A 177 -0.76 -10.90 12.66
N SER A 178 -1.51 -9.82 12.49
CA SER A 178 -1.01 -8.52 12.01
C SER A 178 -0.41 -7.65 13.11
N GLN A 179 -0.60 -7.99 14.39
CA GLN A 179 -0.01 -7.28 15.53
C GLN A 179 -0.32 -5.78 15.55
N GLY A 180 -1.54 -5.40 15.15
CA GLY A 180 -1.98 -4.00 15.07
C GLY A 180 -1.51 -3.24 13.82
N GLN A 181 -0.83 -3.92 12.90
CA GLN A 181 -0.41 -3.38 11.60
C GLN A 181 -1.49 -3.59 10.54
N PHE A 182 -1.40 -2.89 9.40
CA PHE A 182 -2.31 -3.13 8.27
C PHE A 182 -2.08 -4.51 7.64
N GLY A 183 -0.82 -4.94 7.61
CA GLY A 183 -0.39 -6.25 7.15
C GLY A 183 0.85 -6.69 7.91
N LEU A 184 1.12 -7.99 7.93
CA LEU A 184 2.37 -8.55 8.42
C LEU A 184 2.65 -9.89 7.72
N ALA A 185 3.83 -10.00 7.10
CA ALA A 185 4.38 -11.23 6.59
C ALA A 185 5.17 -11.97 7.69
N ASN A 186 4.66 -13.11 8.13
CA ASN A 186 5.40 -14.07 8.92
C ASN A 186 5.93 -15.17 7.98
N VAL A 187 7.10 -14.92 7.42
CA VAL A 187 7.75 -15.79 6.45
C VAL A 187 8.00 -17.22 6.98
N PRO A 188 8.58 -17.43 8.19
CA PRO A 188 8.82 -18.78 8.72
C PRO A 188 7.58 -19.68 8.80
N VAL A 189 6.42 -19.10 9.11
CA VAL A 189 5.14 -19.84 9.23
C VAL A 189 4.22 -19.62 8.03
N ARG A 190 4.77 -19.12 6.91
CA ARG A 190 4.08 -18.94 5.62
C ARG A 190 2.73 -18.24 5.73
N THR A 191 2.67 -17.12 6.45
CA THR A 191 1.41 -16.38 6.65
C THR A 191 1.58 -14.90 6.37
N LEU A 192 0.65 -14.33 5.61
CA LEU A 192 0.42 -12.89 5.44
C LEU A 192 -0.90 -12.55 6.16
N SER A 193 -0.80 -11.84 7.29
CA SER A 193 -1.97 -11.44 8.06
C SER A 193 -2.35 -9.99 7.76
N LEU A 194 -3.60 -9.75 7.37
CA LEU A 194 -4.20 -8.42 7.22
C LEU A 194 -4.91 -8.02 8.52
N GLY A 195 -4.80 -6.77 8.94
CA GLY A 195 -5.36 -6.28 10.21
C GLY A 195 -6.77 -5.67 10.08
N PRO A 196 -7.86 -6.42 10.33
CA PRO A 196 -9.22 -5.90 10.19
C PRO A 196 -9.53 -4.71 11.14
N GLY A 197 -8.93 -4.68 12.33
CA GLY A 197 -9.07 -3.59 13.30
C GLY A 197 -8.51 -2.27 12.81
N VAL A 198 -7.32 -2.27 12.21
CA VAL A 198 -6.72 -1.02 11.72
C VAL A 198 -7.37 -0.53 10.42
N PHE A 199 -7.91 -1.42 9.59
CA PHE A 199 -8.75 -1.01 8.45
C PHE A 199 -10.10 -0.42 8.90
N ARG A 200 -10.70 -0.91 10.00
CA ARG A 200 -11.83 -0.24 10.67
C ARG A 200 -11.46 1.17 11.11
N LEU A 201 -10.34 1.30 11.81
CA LEU A 201 -9.86 2.61 12.26
C LEU A 201 -9.58 3.57 11.10
N LEU A 202 -9.01 3.08 10.00
CA LEU A 202 -8.76 3.88 8.79
C LEU A 202 -10.08 4.43 8.24
N ARG A 203 -11.10 3.58 8.12
CA ARG A 203 -12.41 3.97 7.61
C ARG A 203 -13.12 4.94 8.55
N GLU A 204 -13.04 4.72 9.86
CA GLU A 204 -13.63 5.61 10.87
C GLU A 204 -13.01 7.00 10.83
N ARG A 205 -11.68 7.08 10.72
CA ARG A 205 -10.95 8.36 10.68
C ARG A 205 -11.00 9.05 9.32
N ASN A 206 -11.12 8.28 8.25
CA ASN A 206 -11.09 8.77 6.86
C ASN A 206 -12.16 8.08 6.00
N PRO A 207 -13.46 8.35 6.23
CA PRO A 207 -14.55 7.61 5.59
C PRO A 207 -14.66 7.79 4.08
N ARG A 208 -14.02 8.83 3.51
CA ARG A 208 -13.96 9.08 2.07
C ARG A 208 -12.70 8.50 1.40
N TYR A 209 -11.76 7.97 2.19
CA TYR A 209 -10.54 7.42 1.64
C TYR A 209 -10.80 6.01 1.07
N PRO A 210 -10.35 5.71 -0.16
CA PRO A 210 -10.47 4.38 -0.75
C PRO A 210 -9.49 3.40 -0.07
N ALA A 211 -9.98 2.67 0.93
CA ALA A 211 -9.18 1.75 1.74
C ALA A 211 -8.49 0.66 0.90
N GLU A 212 -9.02 0.36 -0.29
CA GLU A 212 -8.46 -0.56 -1.27
C GLU A 212 -7.06 -0.14 -1.75
N GLN A 213 -6.76 1.16 -1.79
CA GLN A 213 -5.42 1.64 -2.16
C GLN A 213 -4.38 1.23 -1.12
N THR A 214 -4.71 1.41 0.17
CA THR A 214 -3.86 0.93 1.27
C THR A 214 -3.77 -0.59 1.25
N LEU A 215 -4.88 -1.30 1.02
CA LEU A 215 -4.87 -2.75 0.93
C LEU A 215 -3.99 -3.27 -0.21
N GLN A 216 -4.03 -2.64 -1.40
CA GLN A 216 -3.19 -3.01 -2.53
C GLN A 216 -1.70 -2.83 -2.21
N MET A 217 -1.33 -1.70 -1.62
CA MET A 217 0.05 -1.40 -1.21
C MET A 217 0.53 -2.42 -0.17
N VAL A 218 -0.27 -2.67 0.87
CA VAL A 218 0.05 -3.63 1.94
C VAL A 218 0.23 -5.04 1.39
N LEU A 219 -0.71 -5.53 0.59
CA LEU A 219 -0.58 -6.85 -0.06
C LEU A 219 0.72 -6.94 -0.86
N SER A 220 1.03 -5.91 -1.65
CA SER A 220 2.24 -5.88 -2.45
C SER A 220 3.52 -5.82 -1.62
N HIS A 221 3.53 -5.05 -0.53
CA HIS A 221 4.64 -4.94 0.42
C HIS A 221 4.90 -6.28 1.10
N GLU A 222 3.88 -6.84 1.75
CA GLU A 222 4.02 -8.08 2.50
C GLU A 222 4.34 -9.27 1.58
N MET A 223 3.82 -9.29 0.35
CA MET A 223 4.23 -10.27 -0.66
C MET A 223 5.73 -10.17 -0.98
N GLY A 224 6.29 -8.97 -1.08
CA GLY A 224 7.71 -8.75 -1.36
C GLY A 224 8.64 -9.46 -0.37
N HIS A 225 8.22 -9.60 0.90
CA HIS A 225 8.93 -10.42 1.87
C HIS A 225 9.01 -11.90 1.46
N PHE A 226 7.93 -12.51 0.94
CA PHE A 226 7.98 -13.90 0.46
C PHE A 226 8.86 -14.07 -0.79
N TYR A 227 9.01 -13.02 -1.59
CA TYR A 227 9.96 -12.95 -2.70
C TYR A 227 11.42 -12.75 -2.24
N GLY A 228 11.66 -12.55 -0.94
CA GLY A 228 13.00 -12.53 -0.35
C GLY A 228 13.53 -11.15 0.07
N LEU A 229 12.77 -10.08 -0.18
CA LEU A 229 13.12 -8.72 0.24
C LEU A 229 12.81 -8.55 1.74
N MET A 230 13.80 -8.76 2.61
CA MET A 230 13.60 -8.68 4.06
C MET A 230 13.88 -7.29 4.62
N ALA A 231 14.83 -6.56 4.03
CA ALA A 231 15.13 -5.21 4.48
C ALA A 231 14.20 -4.19 3.79
N HIS A 232 13.82 -3.13 4.47
CA HIS A 232 12.99 -2.09 3.88
C HIS A 232 13.82 -1.12 3.04
N SER A 233 13.27 -0.68 1.90
CA SER A 233 13.90 0.30 1.03
C SER A 233 13.94 1.68 1.68
N ARG A 234 15.03 2.42 1.44
CA ARG A 234 15.14 3.83 1.80
C ARG A 234 14.56 4.75 0.73
N ARG A 235 14.17 4.28 -0.45
CA ARG A 235 13.49 5.13 -1.44
C ARG A 235 12.03 5.26 -1.06
N CYS A 236 11.53 6.47 -0.88
CA CYS A 236 10.13 6.64 -0.45
C CYS A 236 9.10 6.16 -1.49
N VAL A 237 9.50 6.00 -2.76
CA VAL A 237 8.59 5.54 -3.80
C VAL A 237 8.37 4.03 -3.77
N ASP A 238 9.32 3.28 -3.21
CA ASP A 238 9.33 1.82 -3.30
C ASP A 238 8.20 1.22 -2.46
N VAL A 239 7.62 0.12 -2.94
CA VAL A 239 6.56 -0.55 -2.18
C VAL A 239 7.12 -1.14 -0.89
N MET A 240 8.40 -1.54 -0.90
CA MET A 240 9.12 -2.07 0.27
C MET A 240 9.62 -0.99 1.23
N SER A 241 9.10 0.24 1.18
CA SER A 241 9.55 1.34 2.04
C SER A 241 8.56 1.71 3.16
N TYR A 242 9.12 2.31 4.21
CA TYR A 242 8.40 3.15 5.16
C TYR A 242 9.03 4.54 5.22
N TYR A 243 8.27 5.53 5.68
CA TYR A 243 8.65 6.93 5.59
C TYR A 243 9.76 7.35 6.56
N ASP A 244 9.79 6.76 7.75
CA ASP A 244 10.76 7.06 8.79
C ASP A 244 11.05 5.83 9.65
N ASN A 245 12.25 5.79 10.23
CA ASN A 245 12.70 4.66 11.04
C ASN A 245 12.46 4.83 12.55
N GLY A 246 11.62 5.80 12.96
CA GLY A 246 11.45 6.16 14.37
C GLY A 246 12.69 6.74 15.08
N LYS A 247 13.82 6.89 14.37
CA LYS A 247 15.10 7.42 14.89
C LYS A 247 15.45 8.78 14.27
N GLY A 248 14.47 9.47 13.71
CA GLY A 248 14.62 10.80 13.10
C GLY A 248 15.15 10.81 11.66
N GLN A 249 15.41 9.64 11.05
CA GLN A 249 15.76 9.56 9.64
C GLN A 249 14.52 9.29 8.79
N ARG A 250 14.47 9.90 7.60
CA ARG A 250 13.41 9.70 6.62
C ARG A 250 13.92 8.96 5.39
N CYS A 251 13.02 8.29 4.68
CA CYS A 251 13.30 7.79 3.34
C CYS A 251 13.72 8.97 2.43
N THR A 252 14.38 8.63 1.33
CA THR A 252 14.93 9.58 0.36
C THR A 252 14.05 9.64 -0.88
N LEU A 253 13.88 10.86 -1.39
CA LEU A 253 13.34 11.15 -2.70
C LEU A 253 14.49 11.44 -3.66
N ARG A 254 14.30 11.15 -4.95
CA ARG A 254 15.26 11.59 -5.97
C ARG A 254 15.31 13.11 -6.06
N GLU A 255 14.16 13.75 -5.91
CA GLU A 255 14.01 15.20 -5.85
C GLU A 255 13.38 15.58 -4.51
N ALA A 256 14.15 16.24 -3.63
CA ALA A 256 13.67 16.63 -2.31
C ALA A 256 12.45 17.58 -2.37
N SER A 257 12.32 18.36 -3.45
CA SER A 257 11.16 19.22 -3.72
C SER A 257 9.86 18.45 -3.96
N ALA A 258 9.92 17.13 -4.24
CA ALA A 258 8.74 16.31 -4.47
C ALA A 258 8.01 15.91 -3.17
N TRP A 259 8.56 16.25 -1.99
CA TRP A 259 7.86 16.03 -0.72
C TRP A 259 6.51 16.75 -0.69
N GLY A 260 5.45 16.01 -0.38
CA GLY A 260 4.08 16.55 -0.31
C GLY A 260 3.44 16.85 -1.67
N SER A 261 4.08 16.49 -2.78
CA SER A 261 3.51 16.63 -4.13
C SER A 261 2.27 15.73 -4.36
N VAL A 262 2.17 14.65 -3.59
CA VAL A 262 1.04 13.71 -3.59
C VAL A 262 0.71 13.29 -2.16
N VAL A 263 -0.48 12.73 -1.98
CA VAL A 263 -0.97 12.26 -0.68
C VAL A 263 -0.19 11.04 -0.17
N GLU A 264 0.08 10.08 -1.06
CA GLU A 264 0.88 8.88 -0.79
C GLU A 264 1.95 8.78 -1.89
N TYR A 265 3.21 8.96 -1.49
CA TYR A 265 4.34 8.93 -2.42
C TYR A 265 4.74 7.49 -2.78
N ARG A 266 4.51 6.52 -1.89
CA ARG A 266 4.82 5.11 -2.19
C ARG A 266 4.00 4.60 -3.35
N SER A 267 4.60 3.69 -4.10
CA SER A 267 3.90 2.92 -5.10
C SER A 267 3.02 1.86 -4.43
N MET A 268 1.87 1.57 -5.03
CA MET A 268 0.99 0.48 -4.57
C MET A 268 1.47 -0.91 -5.04
N LEU A 269 2.40 -0.94 -5.98
CA LEU A 269 2.97 -2.14 -6.63
C LEU A 269 4.50 -2.00 -6.68
N PRO A 270 5.27 -3.09 -6.81
CA PRO A 270 6.72 -3.01 -6.88
C PRO A 270 7.21 -2.05 -7.96
N THR A 271 8.18 -1.22 -7.61
CA THR A 271 8.88 -0.33 -8.55
C THR A 271 9.96 -1.08 -9.32
N ALA A 272 10.60 -0.41 -10.28
CA ALA A 272 11.77 -0.96 -10.96
C ALA A 272 12.90 -1.37 -9.99
N CYS A 273 13.15 -0.59 -8.92
CA CYS A 273 14.16 -0.95 -7.93
C CYS A 273 13.76 -2.16 -7.09
N ASP A 274 12.49 -2.26 -6.67
CA ASP A 274 11.98 -3.44 -5.98
C ASP A 274 12.21 -4.71 -6.81
N ILE A 275 11.90 -4.65 -8.10
CA ILE A 275 12.07 -5.77 -9.04
C ILE A 275 13.55 -6.08 -9.30
N GLU A 276 14.39 -5.09 -9.54
CA GLU A 276 15.83 -5.30 -9.77
C GLU A 276 16.51 -5.97 -8.58
N ARG A 277 16.22 -5.45 -7.37
CA ARG A 277 16.65 -6.03 -6.10
C ARG A 277 16.18 -7.48 -5.95
N CYS A 278 14.91 -7.75 -6.26
CA CYS A 278 14.35 -9.10 -6.21
C CYS A 278 15.03 -10.06 -7.21
N ARG A 279 15.26 -9.60 -8.44
CA ARG A 279 15.98 -10.38 -9.47
C ARG A 279 17.41 -10.70 -9.08
N ALA A 280 18.11 -9.78 -8.41
CA ALA A 280 19.47 -10.03 -7.96
C ALA A 280 19.53 -11.21 -6.97
N LEU A 281 18.46 -11.43 -6.19
CA LEU A 281 18.35 -12.54 -5.22
C LEU A 281 17.93 -13.86 -5.88
N ASN A 282 17.08 -13.80 -6.91
CA ASN A 282 16.37 -14.98 -7.44
C ASN A 282 16.78 -15.38 -8.88
N GLY A 283 17.27 -14.43 -9.69
CA GLY A 283 17.60 -14.62 -11.10
C GLY A 283 18.78 -15.55 -11.37
N ALA A 284 19.71 -15.70 -10.42
CA ALA A 284 20.81 -16.66 -10.54
C ALA A 284 20.40 -18.12 -10.29
N ALA A 285 19.18 -18.37 -9.81
CA ALA A 285 18.62 -19.72 -9.65
C ALA A 285 17.89 -20.19 -10.92
N ALA A 286 17.33 -19.27 -11.72
CA ALA A 286 16.62 -19.59 -12.96
C ALA A 286 17.52 -20.04 -14.13
N LEU A 287 18.84 -19.79 -14.05
CA LEU A 287 19.83 -20.19 -15.06
C LEU A 287 20.59 -21.49 -14.70
N ARG A 288 20.17 -22.21 -13.64
CA ARG A 288 20.83 -23.44 -13.16
C ARG A 288 19.98 -24.71 -13.31
N HIS A 289 18.94 -24.66 -14.14
CA HIS A 289 18.18 -25.80 -14.64
C HIS A 289 18.15 -25.76 -16.16
#